data_AF-A0A7F8QT81-F1
#
_entry.id   AF-A0A7F8QT81-F1
#
_cell.length_a   1.000
_cell.length_b   1.000
_cell.length_c   1.000
_cell.angle_alpha   90.00
_cell.angle_beta   90.00
_cell.angle_gamma   90.00
#
_symmetry.space_group_name_H-M   'P 1'
#
loop_
_entity.id
_entity.type
_entity.pdbx_description
1 polymer ?
#
loop_
_entity_poly.entity_id
_entity_poly.type
_entity_poly.pdbx_seq_one_letter_code
_entity_poly.pdbx_strand_id
1 'polypeptide(L)'
;MRPLLLLCFVCPGLLCAQQACSRGACYPPVGDLLIGRTRFLRASSTCGLTKPETYCTQYGEWQMKCCKCDSRLPHNYNSHRVENVVSSSGPMRWWQSQNDVNPVSLQLDLDRRFQLQDIMMDFKVCFLEMAVDRRGGL
;
A
#
# COMPACT_ATOMS: atom_id res chain seq x y z
N MET A 1 31.53 50.59 -2.14
CA MET A 1 30.36 50.03 -2.84
C MET A 1 30.84 48.84 -3.69
N ARG A 2 30.95 47.63 -3.12
CA ARG A 2 31.34 46.42 -3.87
C ARG A 2 30.08 45.57 -4.03
N PRO A 3 29.70 45.16 -5.26
CA PRO A 3 28.42 44.49 -5.50
C PRO A 3 28.48 43.07 -4.93
N LEU A 4 27.39 42.69 -4.28
CA LEU A 4 27.18 41.37 -3.71
C LEU A 4 26.94 40.38 -4.87
N LEU A 5 27.92 39.54 -5.20
CA LEU A 5 27.71 38.42 -6.11
C LEU A 5 26.86 37.37 -5.38
N LEU A 6 25.57 37.32 -5.68
CA LEU A 6 24.74 36.16 -5.34
C LEU A 6 25.16 34.99 -6.24
N LEU A 7 25.94 34.07 -5.70
CA LEU A 7 26.10 32.73 -6.28
C LEU A 7 24.78 31.98 -6.12
N CYS A 8 23.96 31.97 -7.17
CA CYS A 8 22.90 30.98 -7.30
C CYS A 8 23.56 29.60 -7.42
N PHE A 9 23.60 28.85 -6.31
CA PHE A 9 23.85 27.41 -6.33
C PHE A 9 22.70 26.74 -7.09
N VAL A 10 22.84 26.64 -8.41
CA VAL A 10 21.96 25.82 -9.24
C VAL A 10 22.21 24.38 -8.80
N CYS A 11 21.24 23.81 -8.10
CA CYS A 11 21.30 22.45 -7.58
C CYS A 11 21.52 21.47 -8.76
N PRO A 12 22.62 20.68 -8.79
CA PRO A 12 22.97 19.83 -9.94
C PRO A 12 21.95 18.74 -10.28
N GLY A 13 20.95 18.51 -9.42
CA GLY A 13 19.95 17.46 -9.59
C GLY A 13 19.04 17.64 -10.80
N LEU A 14 18.83 18.87 -11.29
CA LEU A 14 17.94 19.10 -12.46
C LEU A 14 18.58 18.72 -13.80
N LEU A 15 19.91 18.83 -13.93
CA LEU A 15 20.60 18.65 -15.23
C LEU A 15 20.75 17.18 -15.64
N CYS A 16 20.70 16.23 -14.69
CA CYS A 16 20.95 14.81 -15.00
C CYS A 16 19.73 14.08 -15.58
N ALA A 17 18.51 14.62 -15.41
CA ALA A 17 17.30 14.00 -15.93
C ALA A 17 17.15 14.15 -17.46
N GLN A 18 17.82 15.13 -18.07
CA GLN A 18 17.59 15.51 -19.47
C GLN A 18 18.43 14.71 -20.47
N GLN A 19 19.50 14.04 -20.03
CA GLN A 19 20.38 13.29 -20.94
C GLN A 19 19.74 11.98 -21.45
N ALA A 20 18.96 11.30 -20.60
CA ALA A 20 18.44 9.96 -20.88
C ALA A 20 17.44 9.91 -22.06
N CYS A 21 16.79 11.04 -22.39
CA CYS A 21 15.74 11.12 -23.41
C CYS A 21 16.17 11.80 -24.71
N SER A 22 17.45 12.16 -24.81
CA SER A 22 17.99 12.91 -25.96
C SER A 22 18.10 12.07 -27.24
N ARG A 23 18.03 10.73 -27.16
CA ARG A 23 18.27 9.80 -28.28
C ARG A 23 17.15 8.78 -28.53
N GLY A 24 16.00 8.89 -27.88
CA GLY A 24 14.91 7.93 -28.05
C GLY A 24 13.76 8.09 -27.06
N ALA A 25 12.84 7.12 -27.06
CA ALA A 25 11.72 7.09 -26.13
C ALA A 25 12.19 6.82 -24.69
N CYS A 26 11.68 7.61 -23.76
CA CYS A 26 11.89 7.44 -22.33
C CYS A 26 10.62 6.97 -21.66
N TYR A 27 10.76 6.01 -20.76
CA TYR A 27 9.69 5.57 -19.89
C TYR A 27 10.15 5.71 -18.43
N PRO A 28 9.28 6.20 -17.53
CA PRO A 28 9.61 6.25 -16.11
C PRO A 28 9.87 4.84 -15.58
N PRO A 29 10.72 4.68 -14.55
CA PRO A 29 10.93 3.39 -13.91
C PRO A 29 9.61 2.87 -13.32
N VAL A 30 9.44 1.55 -13.36
CA VAL A 30 8.32 0.87 -12.69
C VAL A 30 8.48 0.99 -11.17
N GLY A 31 7.37 1.19 -10.46
CA GLY A 31 7.37 1.28 -9.01
C GLY A 31 6.03 0.86 -8.41
N ASP A 32 6.05 0.51 -7.12
CA ASP A 32 4.86 0.18 -6.35
C ASP A 32 3.97 1.44 -6.19
N LEU A 33 2.76 1.37 -6.76
CA LEU A 33 1.80 2.47 -6.75
C LEU A 33 1.38 2.87 -5.33
N LEU A 34 1.38 1.93 -4.38
CA LEU A 34 0.93 2.19 -3.01
C LEU A 34 1.91 3.01 -2.18
N ILE A 35 3.20 3.03 -2.56
CA ILE A 35 4.23 3.82 -1.85
C ILE A 35 3.86 5.31 -1.91
N GLY A 36 3.71 5.91 -0.72
CA GLY A 36 3.29 7.32 -0.56
C GLY A 36 1.81 7.59 -0.86
N ARG A 37 1.01 6.54 -1.14
CA ARG A 37 -0.39 6.66 -1.57
C ARG A 37 -1.38 5.84 -0.72
N THR A 38 -0.95 5.32 0.42
CA THR A 38 -1.82 4.57 1.37
C THR A 38 -3.10 5.28 1.75
N ARG A 39 -3.08 6.61 1.84
CA ARG A 39 -4.27 7.43 2.14
C ARG A 39 -5.40 7.30 1.11
N PHE A 40 -5.09 6.84 -0.09
CA PHE A 40 -6.04 6.58 -1.18
C PHE A 40 -6.52 5.13 -1.20
N LEU A 41 -5.95 4.28 -0.36
CA LEU A 41 -6.34 2.89 -0.21
C LEU A 41 -7.41 2.79 0.88
N ARG A 42 -8.52 2.13 0.56
CA ARG A 42 -9.64 1.92 1.48
C ARG A 42 -9.99 0.45 1.54
N ALA A 43 -10.36 -0.01 2.72
CA ALA A 43 -10.95 -1.33 2.92
C ALA A 43 -12.40 -1.15 3.37
N SER A 44 -13.32 -1.98 2.86
CA SER A 44 -14.71 -2.00 3.33
C SER A 44 -14.87 -2.59 4.73
N SER A 45 -13.90 -3.38 5.19
CA SER A 45 -13.86 -3.94 6.54
C SER A 45 -12.44 -3.92 7.10
N THR A 46 -12.30 -3.79 8.41
CA THR A 46 -11.01 -3.92 9.12
C THR A 46 -11.30 -4.34 10.55
N CYS A 47 -10.66 -5.40 11.04
CA CYS A 47 -10.85 -5.88 12.40
C CYS A 47 -10.46 -4.83 13.43
N GLY A 48 -11.16 -4.80 14.56
CA GLY A 48 -10.67 -4.09 15.74
C GLY A 48 -10.73 -2.56 15.67
N LEU A 49 -11.49 -1.97 14.73
CA LEU A 49 -11.61 -0.51 14.61
C LEU A 49 -12.46 0.12 15.72
N THR A 50 -13.49 -0.57 16.21
CA THR A 50 -14.39 -0.06 17.25
C THR A 50 -14.02 -0.62 18.63
N LYS A 51 -13.77 -1.93 18.71
CA LYS A 51 -13.39 -2.65 19.93
C LYS A 51 -12.43 -3.79 19.55
N PRO A 52 -11.56 -4.25 20.46
CA PRO A 52 -10.70 -5.40 20.17
C PRO A 52 -11.53 -6.64 19.76
N GLU A 53 -11.06 -7.33 18.73
CA GLU A 53 -11.66 -8.56 18.19
C GLU A 53 -10.68 -9.73 18.36
N THR A 54 -11.16 -10.95 18.52
CA THR A 54 -10.30 -12.15 18.56
C THR A 54 -10.49 -12.91 17.26
N TYR A 55 -9.40 -13.25 16.58
CA TYR A 55 -9.42 -14.10 15.40
C TYR A 55 -8.57 -15.34 15.64
N CYS A 56 -8.90 -16.45 14.98
CA CYS A 56 -8.17 -17.70 15.12
C CYS A 56 -7.81 -18.25 13.74
N THR A 57 -6.57 -18.71 13.58
CA THR A 57 -6.06 -19.31 12.34
C THR A 57 -5.50 -20.70 12.64
N GLN A 58 -5.54 -21.61 11.68
CA GLN A 58 -4.83 -22.89 11.80
C GLN A 58 -3.33 -22.64 11.96
N TYR A 59 -2.71 -23.41 12.85
CA TYR A 59 -1.29 -23.39 13.17
C TYR A 59 -0.79 -24.83 13.23
N GLY A 60 -0.19 -25.33 12.15
CA GLY A 60 0.10 -26.75 11.99
C GLY A 60 -1.17 -27.59 11.75
N GLU A 61 -1.00 -28.91 11.67
CA GLU A 61 -2.10 -29.82 11.29
C GLU A 61 -3.23 -29.90 12.34
N TRP A 62 -2.93 -29.67 13.62
CA TRP A 62 -3.84 -29.97 14.73
C TRP A 62 -4.00 -28.87 15.78
N GLN A 63 -3.44 -27.68 15.55
CA GLN A 63 -3.55 -26.58 16.52
C GLN A 63 -4.17 -25.35 15.87
N MET A 64 -4.95 -24.61 16.66
CA MET A 64 -5.47 -23.30 16.30
C MET A 64 -4.76 -22.25 17.13
N LYS A 65 -4.28 -21.19 16.48
CA LYS A 65 -3.71 -20.03 17.17
C LYS A 65 -4.72 -18.90 17.13
N CYS A 66 -5.13 -18.45 18.31
CA CYS A 66 -6.00 -17.30 18.46
C CYS A 66 -5.21 -16.06 18.88
N CYS A 67 -5.47 -14.94 18.23
CA CYS A 67 -4.82 -13.66 18.44
C CYS A 67 -5.87 -12.55 18.61
N LYS A 68 -5.52 -11.49 19.32
CA LYS A 68 -6.36 -10.28 19.41
C LYS A 68 -5.98 -9.29 18.33
N CYS A 69 -6.96 -8.73 17.63
CA CYS A 69 -6.83 -7.60 16.73
C CYS A 69 -7.35 -6.33 17.42
N ASP A 70 -6.52 -5.30 17.50
CA ASP A 70 -6.90 -3.97 17.99
C ASP A 70 -6.32 -2.89 17.07
N SER A 71 -7.10 -2.53 16.06
CA SER A 71 -6.70 -1.57 15.03
C SER A 71 -7.04 -0.12 15.38
N ARG A 72 -7.52 0.17 16.60
CA ARG A 72 -7.81 1.56 17.02
C ARG A 72 -6.57 2.46 16.92
N LEU A 73 -5.38 1.90 17.18
CA LEU A 73 -4.09 2.57 17.02
C LEU A 73 -3.34 2.02 15.77
N PRO A 74 -2.98 2.84 14.77
CA PRO A 74 -2.43 2.36 13.50
C PRO A 74 -1.12 1.57 13.58
N HIS A 75 -0.21 1.92 14.49
CA HIS A 75 1.14 1.34 14.52
C HIS A 75 1.33 0.27 15.59
N ASN A 76 0.25 -0.10 16.30
CA ASN A 76 0.31 -1.13 17.33
C ASN A 76 0.66 -2.50 16.71
N TYR A 77 1.25 -3.39 17.51
CA TYR A 77 1.72 -4.70 17.03
C TYR A 77 0.58 -5.62 16.57
N ASN A 78 -0.62 -5.42 17.12
CA ASN A 78 -1.83 -6.17 16.78
C ASN A 78 -2.84 -5.32 15.97
N SER A 79 -2.33 -4.29 15.29
CA SER A 79 -3.11 -3.46 14.38
C SER A 79 -2.99 -3.99 12.96
N HIS A 80 -4.13 -4.19 12.30
CA HIS A 80 -4.21 -4.77 10.97
C HIS A 80 -4.94 -3.85 9.99
N ARG A 81 -4.62 -2.57 10.04
CA ARG A 81 -5.20 -1.57 9.14
C ARG A 81 -4.76 -1.74 7.69
N VAL A 82 -5.52 -1.14 6.77
CA VAL A 82 -5.31 -1.29 5.33
C VAL A 82 -3.95 -0.77 4.87
N GLU A 83 -3.35 0.19 5.57
CA GLU A 83 -2.05 0.74 5.17
C GLU A 83 -0.91 -0.27 5.31
N ASN A 84 -1.11 -1.32 6.11
CA ASN A 84 -0.12 -2.38 6.31
C ASN A 84 0.11 -3.26 5.08
N VAL A 85 -0.70 -3.15 4.02
CA VAL A 85 -0.49 -3.94 2.78
C VAL A 85 0.66 -3.42 1.92
N VAL A 86 1.15 -2.20 2.17
CA VAL A 86 2.23 -1.64 1.37
C VAL A 86 3.52 -2.41 1.62
N SER A 87 4.26 -2.69 0.56
CA SER A 87 5.52 -3.42 0.56
C SER A 87 6.52 -2.91 1.61
N SER A 88 6.56 -1.59 1.86
CA SER A 88 7.41 -0.97 2.87
C SER A 88 7.05 -1.30 4.32
N SER A 89 5.88 -1.89 4.60
CA SER A 89 5.43 -2.23 5.96
C SER A 89 6.15 -3.46 6.53
N GLY A 90 6.75 -4.28 5.68
CA GLY A 90 7.46 -5.49 6.07
C GLY A 90 6.57 -6.73 6.24
N PRO A 91 7.16 -7.94 6.27
CA PRO A 91 6.46 -9.22 6.09
C PRO A 91 5.56 -9.64 7.26
N MET A 92 5.72 -8.98 8.41
CA MET A 92 4.95 -9.24 9.64
C MET A 92 3.75 -8.28 9.79
N ARG A 93 3.56 -7.34 8.86
CA ARG A 93 2.41 -6.43 8.83
C ARG A 93 1.46 -6.89 7.72
N TRP A 94 0.17 -6.87 7.99
CA TRP A 94 -0.88 -7.17 7.02
C TRP A 94 -2.17 -6.43 7.38
N TRP A 95 -3.09 -6.34 6.42
CA TRP A 95 -4.47 -5.93 6.64
C TRP A 95 -5.36 -7.14 6.92
N GLN A 96 -6.35 -6.98 7.80
CA GLN A 96 -7.31 -8.03 8.11
C GLN A 96 -8.73 -7.48 8.26
N SER A 97 -9.69 -8.12 7.59
CA SER A 97 -11.11 -7.84 7.74
C SER A 97 -11.63 -8.22 9.12
N GLN A 98 -12.82 -7.73 9.46
CA GLN A 98 -13.56 -8.29 10.59
C GLN A 98 -13.91 -9.75 10.33
N ASN A 99 -14.11 -10.51 11.42
CA ASN A 99 -14.55 -11.90 11.33
C ASN A 99 -15.93 -11.99 10.66
N ASP A 100 -16.13 -13.05 9.88
CA ASP A 100 -17.41 -13.42 9.25
C ASP A 100 -18.00 -12.37 8.29
N VAL A 101 -17.20 -11.39 7.86
CA VAL A 101 -17.61 -10.41 6.84
C VAL A 101 -17.18 -10.88 5.46
N ASN A 102 -18.16 -11.14 4.59
CA ASN A 102 -17.98 -11.50 3.18
C ASN A 102 -19.19 -10.98 2.38
N PRO A 103 -19.00 -10.26 1.25
CA PRO A 103 -17.74 -9.90 0.61
C PRO A 103 -17.00 -8.74 1.30
N VAL A 104 -15.68 -8.70 1.07
CA VAL A 104 -14.81 -7.57 1.42
C VAL A 104 -14.14 -7.03 0.18
N SER A 105 -13.72 -5.77 0.24
CA SER A 105 -13.13 -5.06 -0.89
C SER A 105 -12.01 -4.14 -0.44
N LEU A 106 -10.96 -4.08 -1.26
CA LEU A 106 -9.90 -3.08 -1.19
C LEU A 106 -10.02 -2.20 -2.43
N GLN A 107 -10.01 -0.88 -2.24
CA GLN A 107 -10.15 0.10 -3.31
C GLN A 107 -9.00 1.11 -3.24
N LEU A 108 -8.28 1.26 -4.35
CA LEU A 108 -7.23 2.26 -4.51
C LEU A 108 -7.70 3.33 -5.49
N ASP A 109 -7.99 4.53 -4.97
CA ASP A 109 -8.48 5.65 -5.78
C ASP A 109 -7.32 6.58 -6.19
N LEU A 110 -6.83 6.42 -7.42
CA LEU A 110 -5.71 7.20 -7.93
C LEU A 110 -6.18 8.54 -8.52
N ASP A 111 -5.43 9.60 -8.26
CA ASP A 111 -5.68 10.96 -8.75
C ASP A 111 -5.30 11.16 -10.22
N ARG A 112 -4.58 10.19 -10.80
CA ARG A 112 -4.05 10.23 -12.16
C ARG A 112 -4.15 8.85 -12.79
N ARG A 113 -4.04 8.82 -14.12
CA ARG A 113 -3.95 7.57 -14.88
C ARG A 113 -2.55 7.00 -14.80
N PHE A 114 -2.45 5.69 -14.58
CA PHE A 114 -1.20 4.94 -14.56
C PHE A 114 -1.29 3.76 -15.52
N GLN A 115 -0.15 3.39 -16.11
CA GLN A 115 -0.01 2.11 -16.79
C GLN A 115 0.27 1.05 -15.74
N LEU A 116 -0.75 0.25 -15.43
CA LEU A 116 -0.64 -0.82 -14.46
C LEU A 116 -0.10 -2.08 -15.14
N GLN A 117 1.07 -2.54 -14.69
CA GLN A 117 1.71 -3.76 -15.16
C GLN A 117 1.10 -4.99 -14.48
N ASP A 118 1.43 -5.17 -13.19
CA ASP A 118 1.01 -6.33 -12.40
C ASP A 118 0.27 -5.91 -11.13
N ILE A 119 -0.57 -6.81 -10.61
CA ILE A 119 -1.14 -6.74 -9.26
C ILE A 119 -0.71 -8.00 -8.54
N MET A 120 0.12 -7.86 -7.51
CA MET A 120 0.58 -8.95 -6.66
C MET A 120 -0.06 -8.83 -5.28
N MET A 121 -0.61 -9.94 -4.77
CA MET A 121 -1.22 -9.99 -3.44
C MET A 121 -0.77 -11.24 -2.71
N ASP A 122 -0.23 -11.06 -1.50
CA ASP A 122 0.19 -12.15 -0.63
C ASP A 122 -0.82 -12.33 0.50
N PHE A 123 -1.52 -13.45 0.51
CA PHE A 123 -2.53 -13.75 1.52
C PHE A 123 -1.94 -14.55 2.69
N LYS A 124 -2.31 -14.18 3.92
CA LYS A 124 -1.97 -14.94 5.13
C LYS A 124 -2.88 -16.14 5.37
N VAL A 125 -4.00 -16.21 4.68
CA VAL A 125 -5.02 -17.26 4.79
C VAL A 125 -5.41 -17.74 3.39
N CYS A 126 -5.98 -18.92 3.27
CA CYS A 126 -6.57 -19.38 2.01
C CYS A 126 -7.82 -18.54 1.69
N PHE A 127 -7.95 -18.11 0.45
CA PHE A 127 -9.17 -17.49 -0.07
C PHE A 127 -9.89 -18.46 -1.01
N LEU A 128 -11.20 -18.26 -1.17
CA LEU A 128 -12.05 -19.09 -2.05
C LEU A 128 -12.19 -18.44 -3.43
N GLU A 129 -12.67 -17.19 -3.47
CA GLU A 129 -12.91 -16.46 -4.70
C GLU A 129 -12.48 -15.00 -4.58
N MET A 130 -11.95 -14.44 -5.66
CA MET A 130 -11.51 -13.05 -5.75
C MET A 130 -11.77 -12.51 -7.15
N ALA A 131 -12.26 -11.27 -7.23
CA ALA A 131 -12.37 -10.51 -8.47
C ALA A 131 -11.53 -9.23 -8.38
N VAL A 132 -10.86 -8.88 -9.48
CA VAL A 132 -10.16 -7.60 -9.64
C VAL A 132 -10.88 -6.80 -10.72
N ASP A 133 -11.44 -5.66 -10.34
CA ASP A 133 -12.10 -4.71 -11.24
C ASP A 133 -11.25 -3.43 -11.38
N ARG A 134 -11.25 -2.84 -12.57
CA ARG A 134 -10.59 -1.54 -12.83
C ARG A 134 -11.62 -0.58 -13.41
N ARG A 135 -11.80 0.58 -12.76
CA ARG A 135 -12.66 1.65 -13.27
C ARG A 135 -11.81 2.76 -13.87
N GLY A 136 -11.96 3.00 -15.17
CA GLY A 136 -11.37 4.16 -15.83
C GLY A 136 -12.22 5.39 -15.57
N GLY A 137 -11.62 6.46 -15.03
CA GLY A 137 -12.26 7.78 -15.01
C GLY A 137 -12.32 8.35 -16.42
N LEU A 138 -13.49 8.89 -16.82
CA LEU A 138 -13.70 9.63 -18.08
C LEU A 138 -12.62 10.69 -18.31
#